data_AF-A0A946ZY17-F1
#
_entry.id   AF-A0A946ZY17-F1
#
_cell.length_a   1.000
_cell.length_b   1.000
_cell.length_c   1.000
_cell.angle_alpha   90.00
_cell.angle_beta   90.00
_cell.angle_gamma   90.00
#
_symmetry.space_group_name_H-M   'P 1'
#
loop_
_entity.id
_entity.type
_entity.pdbx_description
1 polymer ?
#
loop_
_entity_poly.entity_id
_entity_poly.type
_entity_poly.pdbx_seq_one_letter_code
_entity_poly.pdbx_strand_id
1 'polypeptide(L)'
;TITNAIALKEMGVEFLEQPLKADDWEGMEQVAHHSVLPIIADESCIVEADVEACAMHFHGINIKLTKCGGLTPALRMIKKAKSLGLKVMVGCMTESTVGISAIAQLLPQLDYVDMDGALLLAEDIAEGVKITPEGKVIFPKTGGSGVRLIA
;
A
#
# COMPACT_ATOMS: atom_id res chain seq x y z
N THR A 1 -11.34 -4.61 -17.50
CA THR A 1 -11.18 -4.93 -16.07
C THR A 1 -12.30 -5.79 -15.51
N ILE A 2 -13.56 -5.32 -15.52
CA ILE A 2 -14.70 -6.01 -14.88
C ILE A 2 -14.84 -7.49 -15.28
N THR A 3 -14.87 -7.79 -16.58
CA THR A 3 -14.99 -9.18 -17.07
C THR A 3 -13.83 -10.07 -16.62
N ASN A 4 -12.60 -9.54 -16.67
CA ASN A 4 -11.40 -10.30 -16.28
C ASN A 4 -11.35 -10.58 -14.78
N ALA A 5 -11.96 -9.72 -13.95
CA ALA A 5 -12.01 -9.90 -12.50
C ALA A 5 -12.69 -11.23 -12.10
N ILE A 6 -13.60 -11.75 -12.91
CA ILE A 6 -14.28 -13.04 -12.67
C ILE A 6 -13.26 -14.18 -12.74
N ALA A 7 -12.52 -14.28 -13.84
CA ALA A 7 -11.49 -15.30 -14.00
C ALA A 7 -10.35 -15.13 -12.98
N LEU A 8 -9.94 -13.89 -12.67
CA LEU A 8 -8.92 -13.61 -11.66
C LEU A 8 -9.35 -14.07 -10.27
N LYS A 9 -10.62 -13.87 -9.91
CA LYS A 9 -11.19 -14.34 -8.64
C LYS A 9 -11.18 -15.87 -8.54
N GLU A 10 -11.49 -16.58 -9.62
CA GLU A 10 -11.41 -18.05 -9.68
C GLU A 10 -9.98 -18.57 -9.48
N MET A 11 -8.97 -17.78 -9.84
CA MET A 11 -7.55 -18.07 -9.60
C MET A 11 -7.05 -17.66 -8.20
N GLY A 12 -7.92 -17.12 -7.33
CA GLY A 12 -7.57 -16.73 -5.98
C GLY A 12 -6.94 -15.34 -5.85
N VAL A 13 -7.07 -14.47 -6.86
CA VAL A 13 -6.66 -13.06 -6.73
C VAL A 13 -7.49 -12.36 -5.66
N GLU A 14 -6.84 -11.58 -4.80
CA GLU A 14 -7.49 -10.94 -3.64
C GLU A 14 -8.12 -9.58 -3.97
N PHE A 15 -7.47 -8.77 -4.81
CA PHE A 15 -7.93 -7.44 -5.22
C PHE A 15 -7.27 -7.01 -6.54
N LEU A 16 -7.77 -5.92 -7.13
CA LEU A 16 -7.14 -5.23 -8.27
C LEU A 16 -6.68 -3.84 -7.82
N GLU A 17 -5.46 -3.47 -8.18
CA GLU A 17 -4.89 -2.17 -7.87
C GLU A 17 -4.84 -1.30 -9.13
N GLN A 18 -5.29 -0.06 -9.02
CA GLN A 18 -5.28 0.98 -10.07
C GLN A 18 -5.49 0.45 -11.51
N PRO A 19 -6.64 -0.16 -11.83
CA PRO A 19 -6.83 -0.82 -13.13
C PRO A 19 -6.97 0.13 -14.33
N LEU A 20 -7.18 1.43 -14.11
CA LEU A 20 -7.36 2.49 -15.10
C LEU A 20 -6.42 3.67 -14.80
N LYS A 21 -6.39 4.67 -15.70
CA LYS A 21 -5.59 5.89 -15.50
C LYS A 21 -6.00 6.63 -14.22
N ALA A 22 -5.05 7.32 -13.62
CA ALA A 22 -5.23 8.01 -12.32
C ALA A 22 -6.36 9.05 -12.30
N ASP A 23 -6.63 9.68 -13.43
CA ASP A 23 -7.63 10.73 -13.62
C ASP A 23 -8.98 10.23 -14.13
N ASP A 24 -9.13 8.93 -14.41
CA ASP A 24 -10.37 8.31 -14.90
C ASP A 24 -11.30 7.92 -13.74
N TRP A 25 -11.76 8.91 -12.97
CA TRP A 25 -12.59 8.71 -11.78
C TRP A 25 -13.94 8.06 -12.08
N GLU A 26 -14.59 8.46 -13.19
CA GLU A 26 -15.86 7.88 -13.63
C GLU A 26 -15.67 6.41 -14.00
N GLY A 27 -14.62 6.08 -14.76
CA GLY A 27 -14.28 4.70 -15.09
C GLY A 27 -13.99 3.86 -13.85
N MET A 28 -13.27 4.42 -12.88
CA MET A 28 -12.96 3.73 -11.62
C MET A 28 -14.20 3.44 -10.80
N GLU A 29 -15.14 4.38 -10.71
CA GLU A 29 -16.44 4.15 -10.06
C GLU A 29 -17.20 2.98 -10.70
N GLN A 30 -17.27 2.96 -12.03
CA GLN A 30 -17.92 1.87 -12.75
C GLN A 30 -17.22 0.53 -12.47
N VAL A 31 -15.89 0.49 -12.42
CA VAL A 31 -15.14 -0.72 -12.08
C VAL A 31 -15.39 -1.13 -10.63
N ALA A 32 -15.37 -0.21 -9.68
CA ALA A 32 -15.62 -0.52 -8.27
C ALA A 32 -17.03 -1.09 -8.05
N HIS A 33 -18.06 -0.50 -8.66
CA HIS A 33 -19.43 -0.96 -8.47
C HIS A 33 -19.73 -2.32 -9.12
N HIS A 34 -19.03 -2.70 -10.20
CA HIS A 34 -19.35 -3.90 -10.96
C HIS A 34 -18.30 -5.02 -10.85
N SER A 35 -17.13 -4.75 -10.29
CA SER A 35 -16.09 -5.75 -10.10
C SER A 35 -16.45 -6.74 -9.00
N VAL A 36 -16.16 -8.02 -9.23
CA VAL A 36 -16.28 -9.08 -8.22
C VAL A 36 -15.12 -9.12 -7.22
N LEU A 37 -14.09 -8.31 -7.45
CA LEU A 37 -12.90 -8.12 -6.62
C LEU A 37 -12.83 -6.67 -6.10
N PRO A 38 -12.30 -6.46 -4.87
CA PRO A 38 -12.00 -5.12 -4.37
C PRO A 38 -11.06 -4.35 -5.31
N ILE A 39 -11.21 -3.02 -5.33
CA ILE A 39 -10.41 -2.11 -6.15
C ILE A 39 -9.69 -1.16 -5.21
N ILE A 40 -8.36 -1.10 -5.32
CA ILE A 40 -7.49 -0.29 -4.46
C ILE A 40 -6.90 0.85 -5.30
N ALA A 41 -6.98 2.08 -4.81
CA ALA A 41 -6.38 3.26 -5.45
C ALA A 41 -4.89 3.36 -5.13
N ASP A 42 -4.03 3.55 -6.14
CA ASP A 42 -2.62 3.91 -5.95
C ASP A 42 -2.36 5.32 -6.52
N GLU A 43 -2.23 5.47 -7.84
CA GLU A 43 -1.96 6.75 -8.50
C GLU A 43 -3.10 7.75 -8.36
N SER A 44 -4.34 7.31 -8.11
CA SER A 44 -5.48 8.19 -7.80
C SER A 44 -5.45 8.73 -6.35
N CYS A 45 -4.56 8.24 -5.48
CA CYS A 45 -4.47 8.67 -4.08
C CYS A 45 -3.01 8.89 -3.66
N ILE A 46 -2.54 10.15 -3.71
CA ILE A 46 -1.13 10.50 -3.48
C ILE A 46 -0.96 11.12 -2.09
N VAL A 47 -1.83 12.06 -1.73
CA VAL A 47 -1.74 12.86 -0.50
C VAL A 47 -3.03 12.79 0.33
N GLU A 48 -2.99 13.36 1.54
CA GLU A 48 -4.12 13.32 2.48
C GLU A 48 -5.45 13.85 1.91
N ALA A 49 -5.38 14.88 1.07
CA ALA A 49 -6.56 15.51 0.48
C ALA A 49 -7.30 14.58 -0.50
N ASP A 50 -6.62 13.57 -1.06
CA ASP A 50 -7.19 12.69 -2.08
C ASP A 50 -8.07 11.58 -1.46
N VAL A 51 -7.83 11.24 -0.18
CA VAL A 51 -8.45 10.08 0.49
C VAL A 51 -9.97 10.16 0.50
N GLU A 52 -10.52 11.36 0.68
CA GLU A 52 -11.98 11.56 0.74
C GLU A 52 -12.65 11.30 -0.62
N ALA A 53 -12.01 11.71 -1.72
CA ALA A 53 -12.51 11.43 -3.06
C ALA A 53 -12.52 9.91 -3.33
N CYS A 54 -11.52 9.17 -2.85
CA CYS A 54 -11.45 7.73 -3.06
C CYS A 54 -12.61 6.94 -2.47
N ALA A 55 -13.31 7.44 -1.45
CA ALA A 55 -14.41 6.74 -0.79
C ALA A 55 -15.59 6.40 -1.71
N MET A 56 -15.80 7.19 -2.76
CA MET A 56 -16.86 6.97 -3.74
C MET A 56 -16.42 6.12 -4.95
N HIS A 57 -15.11 6.01 -5.18
CA HIS A 57 -14.58 5.46 -6.44
C HIS A 57 -13.76 4.18 -6.24
N PHE A 58 -13.42 3.82 -5.00
CA PHE A 58 -12.57 2.69 -4.67
C PHE A 58 -13.03 1.98 -3.39
N HIS A 59 -12.59 0.73 -3.21
CA HIS A 59 -12.83 -0.05 -1.98
C HIS A 59 -11.71 0.12 -0.95
N GLY A 60 -10.57 0.67 -1.36
CA GLY A 60 -9.43 0.92 -0.49
C GLY A 60 -8.40 1.83 -1.14
N ILE A 61 -7.38 2.19 -0.37
CA ILE A 61 -6.25 3.02 -0.82
C ILE A 61 -4.91 2.32 -0.55
N ASN A 62 -3.95 2.55 -1.44
CA ASN A 62 -2.54 2.21 -1.30
C ASN A 62 -1.74 3.49 -0.98
N ILE A 63 -1.30 3.59 0.27
CA ILE A 63 -0.47 4.68 0.75
C ILE A 63 0.99 4.32 0.49
N LYS A 64 1.75 5.21 -0.16
CA LYS A 64 3.22 5.08 -0.25
C LYS A 64 3.87 6.24 0.48
N LEU A 65 4.81 5.95 1.38
CA LEU A 65 5.46 7.00 2.18
C LEU A 65 6.16 8.05 1.30
N THR A 66 6.70 7.61 0.16
CA THR A 66 7.34 8.46 -0.86
C THR A 66 6.36 9.36 -1.62
N LYS A 67 5.07 8.98 -1.71
CA LYS A 67 4.01 9.82 -2.30
C LYS A 67 3.48 10.84 -1.29
N CYS A 68 3.13 10.39 -0.09
CA CYS A 68 2.42 11.22 0.88
C CYS A 68 3.32 12.07 1.78
N GLY A 69 4.65 11.92 1.70
CA GLY A 69 5.60 12.70 2.49
C GLY A 69 5.92 12.10 3.86
N GLY A 70 5.86 10.77 4.00
CA GLY A 70 6.33 10.03 5.17
C GLY A 70 5.24 9.57 6.14
N LEU A 71 5.68 9.12 7.32
CA LEU A 71 4.82 8.44 8.31
C LEU A 71 3.71 9.31 8.89
N THR A 72 3.97 10.61 9.08
CA THR A 72 3.01 11.50 9.73
C THR A 72 1.76 11.72 8.86
N PRO A 73 1.90 12.08 7.57
CA PRO A 73 0.77 12.06 6.64
C PRO A 73 0.12 10.68 6.49
N ALA A 74 0.92 9.62 6.38
CA ALA A 74 0.41 8.26 6.25
C ALA A 74 -0.53 7.86 7.40
N LEU A 75 -0.18 8.15 8.66
CA LEU A 75 -1.04 7.87 9.81
C LEU A 75 -2.38 8.61 9.74
N ARG A 76 -2.40 9.85 9.23
CA ARG A 76 -3.64 10.61 9.01
C ARG A 76 -4.48 10.03 7.88
N MET A 77 -3.84 9.61 6.78
CA MET A 77 -4.50 8.91 5.67
C MET A 77 -5.14 7.60 6.14
N ILE A 78 -4.40 6.76 6.89
CA ILE A 78 -4.91 5.50 7.47
C ILE A 78 -6.16 5.78 8.31
N LYS A 79 -6.08 6.76 9.22
CA LYS A 79 -7.20 7.14 10.09
C LYS A 79 -8.42 7.59 9.28
N LYS A 80 -8.23 8.46 8.28
CA LYS A 80 -9.32 8.97 7.43
C LYS A 80 -9.92 7.85 6.59
N ALA A 81 -9.11 7.03 5.93
CA ALA A 81 -9.58 5.89 5.13
C ALA A 81 -10.44 4.93 5.97
N LYS A 82 -9.96 4.54 7.15
CA LYS A 82 -10.75 3.69 8.07
C LYS A 82 -12.06 4.33 8.49
N SER A 83 -12.09 5.64 8.73
CA SER A 83 -13.33 6.35 9.08
C SER A 83 -14.35 6.39 7.94
N LEU A 84 -13.89 6.21 6.70
CA LEU A 84 -14.72 6.14 5.50
C LEU A 84 -15.07 4.69 5.10
N GLY A 85 -14.65 3.70 5.89
CA GLY A 85 -14.88 2.28 5.60
C GLY A 85 -13.99 1.72 4.48
N LEU A 86 -12.94 2.44 4.09
CA LEU A 86 -11.98 2.00 3.08
C LEU A 86 -10.99 1.00 3.67
N LYS A 87 -10.63 -0.01 2.85
CA LYS A 87 -9.46 -0.86 3.11
C LYS A 87 -8.17 -0.05 3.00
N VAL A 88 -7.17 -0.44 3.78
CA VAL A 88 -5.89 0.26 3.86
C VAL A 88 -4.76 -0.68 3.47
N MET A 89 -4.04 -0.28 2.42
CA MET A 89 -2.78 -0.87 2.00
C MET A 89 -1.65 0.16 2.17
N VAL A 90 -0.45 -0.32 2.48
CA VAL A 90 0.77 0.49 2.31
C VAL A 90 1.71 -0.23 1.35
N GLY A 91 2.14 0.50 0.34
CA GLY A 91 3.06 0.07 -0.70
C GLY A 91 4.43 0.72 -0.54
N CYS A 92 5.39 0.27 -1.33
CA CYS A 92 6.72 0.85 -1.44
C CYS A 92 7.07 1.19 -2.89
N MET A 93 8.19 1.89 -3.06
CA MET A 93 8.94 1.87 -4.32
C MET A 93 10.04 0.81 -4.21
N THR A 94 10.83 0.61 -5.27
CA THR A 94 12.15 0.00 -5.10
C THR A 94 13.03 0.94 -4.26
N GLU A 95 13.07 0.70 -2.95
CA GLU A 95 13.69 1.57 -1.96
C GLU A 95 14.46 0.78 -0.90
N SER A 96 15.41 1.44 -0.24
CA SER A 96 16.25 0.81 0.81
C SER A 96 15.45 0.29 2.01
N THR A 97 16.10 -0.55 2.82
CA THR A 97 15.58 -1.01 4.12
C THR A 97 15.15 0.13 5.05
N VAL A 98 15.64 1.36 4.84
CA VAL A 98 15.17 2.55 5.58
C VAL A 98 13.66 2.79 5.38
N GLY A 99 13.19 2.77 4.14
CA GLY A 99 11.78 3.00 3.78
C GLY A 99 10.91 1.81 4.17
N ILE A 100 11.37 0.61 3.85
CA ILE A 100 10.70 -0.65 4.20
C ILE A 100 10.50 -0.79 5.72
N SER A 101 11.51 -0.46 6.52
CA SER A 101 11.40 -0.51 7.98
C SER A 101 10.46 0.56 8.55
N ALA A 102 10.29 1.70 7.86
CA ALA A 102 9.28 2.69 8.21
C ALA A 102 7.87 2.17 7.91
N ILE A 103 7.64 1.56 6.73
CA ILE A 103 6.37 0.90 6.38
C ILE A 103 6.00 -0.18 7.41
N ALA A 104 6.98 -0.98 7.84
CA ALA A 104 6.78 -2.05 8.81
C ALA A 104 6.11 -1.58 10.11
N GLN A 105 6.36 -0.34 10.55
CA GLN A 105 5.76 0.23 11.76
C GLN A 105 4.24 0.43 11.63
N LEU A 106 3.71 0.43 10.40
CA LEU A 106 2.30 0.61 10.12
C LEU A 106 1.53 -0.71 10.05
N LEU A 107 2.21 -1.87 9.93
CA LEU A 107 1.61 -3.19 9.66
C LEU A 107 0.38 -3.54 10.51
N PRO A 108 0.36 -3.30 11.84
CA PRO A 108 -0.82 -3.64 12.66
C PRO A 108 -2.09 -2.88 12.27
N GLN A 109 -1.99 -1.87 11.40
CA GLN A 109 -3.10 -1.03 10.97
C GLN A 109 -3.58 -1.33 9.54
N LEU A 110 -2.96 -2.27 8.82
CA LEU A 110 -3.20 -2.46 7.39
C LEU A 110 -4.01 -3.72 7.10
N ASP A 111 -4.82 -3.67 6.05
CA ASP A 111 -5.42 -4.85 5.43
C ASP A 111 -4.42 -5.59 4.55
N TYR A 112 -3.57 -4.83 3.82
CA TYR A 112 -2.56 -5.35 2.90
C TYR A 112 -1.25 -4.57 3.03
N VAL A 113 -0.15 -5.18 2.59
CA VAL A 113 1.14 -4.49 2.49
C VAL A 113 1.90 -5.00 1.28
N ASP A 114 2.52 -4.08 0.55
CA ASP A 114 3.54 -4.35 -0.45
C ASP A 114 4.82 -3.61 -0.05
N MET A 115 5.75 -4.33 0.57
CA MET A 115 6.97 -3.76 1.17
C MET A 115 8.23 -4.56 0.80
N ASP A 116 8.25 -5.12 -0.40
CA ASP A 116 9.34 -5.96 -0.92
C ASP A 116 10.47 -5.16 -1.58
N GLY A 117 10.36 -3.83 -1.66
CA GLY A 117 11.28 -2.97 -2.42
C GLY A 117 12.76 -3.16 -2.10
N ALA A 118 13.11 -3.42 -0.84
CA ALA A 118 14.50 -3.68 -0.43
C ALA A 118 15.00 -5.06 -0.89
N LEU A 119 14.10 -6.04 -1.07
CA LEU A 119 14.45 -7.38 -1.58
C LEU A 119 14.87 -7.35 -3.07
N LEU A 120 14.48 -6.29 -3.78
CA LEU A 120 14.81 -6.08 -5.19
C LEU A 120 16.21 -5.44 -5.39
N LEU A 121 16.86 -5.01 -4.30
CA LEU A 121 18.16 -4.36 -4.36
C LEU A 121 19.30 -5.38 -4.42
N ALA A 122 20.27 -5.13 -5.30
CA ALA A 122 21.52 -5.88 -5.31
C ALA A 122 22.39 -5.53 -4.09
N GLU A 123 22.36 -4.27 -3.67
CA GLU A 123 23.08 -3.71 -2.52
C GLU A 123 22.15 -2.76 -1.76
N ASP A 124 22.13 -2.87 -0.44
CA ASP A 124 21.35 -2.00 0.45
C ASP A 124 22.30 -1.15 1.33
N ILE A 125 21.82 0.02 1.76
CA ILE A 125 22.56 0.99 2.58
C ILE A 125 22.25 0.84 4.07
N ALA A 126 21.31 -0.02 4.44
CA ALA A 126 20.85 -0.16 5.81
C ALA A 126 20.44 -1.59 6.18
N GLU A 127 20.55 -1.89 7.47
CA GLU A 127 19.87 -3.03 8.09
C GLU A 127 18.63 -2.54 8.87
N GLY A 128 17.64 -3.43 9.03
CA GLY A 128 16.41 -3.11 9.72
C GLY A 128 15.46 -4.31 9.77
N VAL A 129 14.20 -4.08 9.43
CA VAL A 129 13.19 -5.13 9.33
C VAL A 129 13.58 -6.15 8.26
N LYS A 130 13.38 -7.44 8.57
CA LYS A 130 13.64 -8.55 7.66
C LYS A 130 12.34 -9.25 7.29
N ILE A 131 12.19 -9.60 6.02
CA ILE A 131 11.08 -10.41 5.52
C ILE A 131 11.64 -11.80 5.25
N THR A 132 11.07 -12.83 5.87
CA THR A 132 11.49 -14.22 5.63
C THR A 132 10.91 -14.74 4.30
N PRO A 133 11.47 -15.83 3.73
CA PRO A 133 10.90 -16.45 2.54
C PRO A 133 9.43 -16.86 2.67
N GLU A 134 8.95 -17.11 3.89
CA GLU A 134 7.55 -17.43 4.21
C GLU A 134 6.67 -16.18 4.41
N GLY A 135 7.19 -14.98 4.12
CA GLY A 135 6.47 -13.71 4.25
C GLY A 135 6.34 -13.19 5.69
N LYS A 136 7.14 -13.70 6.64
CA LYS A 136 7.09 -13.22 8.03
C LYS A 136 7.98 -11.99 8.21
N VAL A 137 7.45 -10.97 8.88
CA VAL A 137 8.18 -9.74 9.20
C VAL A 137 8.85 -9.86 10.57
N ILE A 138 10.18 -9.75 10.60
CA ILE A 138 10.99 -9.79 11.82
C ILE A 138 11.49 -8.39 12.13
N PHE A 139 11.05 -7.87 13.28
CA PHE A 139 11.44 -6.56 13.77
C PHE A 139 12.76 -6.60 14.54
N PRO A 140 13.67 -5.65 14.30
CA PRO A 140 14.87 -5.48 15.12
C PRO A 140 14.50 -4.92 16.50
N LYS A 141 15.41 -5.04 17.47
CA LYS A 141 15.22 -4.51 18.85
C LYS A 141 15.54 -3.02 18.97
N THR A 142 16.08 -2.40 17.94
CA THR A 142 16.46 -0.99 17.89
C THR A 142 15.21 -0.10 17.92
N GLY A 143 15.29 1.04 18.60
CA GLY A 143 14.20 2.01 18.64
C GLY A 143 14.00 2.76 17.31
N GLY A 144 12.97 3.62 17.28
CA GLY A 144 12.61 4.37 16.07
C GLY A 144 11.97 3.45 15.02
N SER A 145 12.39 3.58 13.76
CA SER A 145 11.98 2.67 12.68
C SER A 145 12.75 1.34 12.69
N GLY A 146 13.68 1.11 13.62
CA GLY A 146 14.46 -0.12 13.71
C GLY A 146 15.69 -0.17 12.79
N VAL A 147 16.03 0.94 12.15
CA VAL A 147 17.06 1.01 11.10
C VAL A 147 18.45 1.26 11.68
N ARG A 148 19.49 0.66 11.06
CA ARG A 148 20.90 1.01 11.23
C ARG A 148 21.56 1.14 9.86
N LEU A 149 22.23 2.27 9.58
CA LEU A 149 23.01 2.43 8.35
C LEU A 149 24.24 1.52 8.34
N ILE A 150 24.53 0.93 7.18
CA ILE A 150 25.74 0.16 6.94
C ILE A 150 26.78 1.16 6.44
N ALA A 151 27.78 1.46 7.28
CA ALA A 151 28.85 2.39 6.96
C ALA A 151 29.86 1.80 5.97
#